data_AF-A0A2C5YR64-F1
#
_entry.id   AF-A0A2C5YR64-F1
#
_cell.length_a   1.000
_cell.length_b   1.000
_cell.length_c   1.000
_cell.angle_alpha   90.00
_cell.angle_beta   90.00
_cell.angle_gamma   90.00
#
_symmetry.space_group_name_H-M   'P 1'
#
loop_
_entity.id
_entity.type
_entity.pdbx_description
1 polymer ?
#
loop_
_entity_poly.entity_id
_entity_poly.type
_entity_poly.pdbx_seq_one_letter_code
_entity_poly.pdbx_strand_id
1 'polypeptide(L)' 'MWIPVFPVDTVKSRLQTADRPLSVRDVVRDLHARGGLRAFFPGFGPALARAVPANAATFLGVELMQQAMTKTFGPA' A
#
# COMPACT_ATOMS: atom_id res chain seq x y z
N MET A 1 3.23 4.33 -7.98
CA MET A 1 4.01 5.18 -7.03
C MET A 1 4.32 4.49 -5.68
N TRP A 2 3.71 3.35 -5.32
CA TRP A 2 3.90 2.66 -4.04
C TRP A 2 5.20 1.84 -3.85
N ILE A 3 5.62 1.07 -4.87
CA ILE A 3 6.73 0.10 -4.72
C ILE A 3 8.08 0.76 -4.37
N PRO A 4 8.53 1.84 -5.04
CA PRO A 4 9.83 2.45 -4.69
C PRO A 4 9.83 3.16 -3.33
N VAL A 5 8.67 3.55 -2.82
CA VAL A 5 8.51 4.29 -1.55
C VAL A 5 8.43 3.35 -0.34
N PHE A 6 7.95 2.12 -0.54
CA PHE A 6 7.78 1.10 0.50
C PHE A 6 9.01 0.88 1.41
N PRO A 7 10.25 0.82 0.87
CA PRO A 7 11.44 0.68 1.70
C PRO A 7 11.66 1.87 2.63
N VAL A 8 11.42 3.09 2.14
CA VAL A 8 11.57 4.33 2.92
C VAL A 8 10.52 4.39 4.03
N ASP A 9 9.27 4.05 3.71
CA ASP A 9 8.18 4.00 4.68
C ASP A 9 8.40 2.94 5.74
N THR A 10 8.93 1.76 5.37
CA THR A 10 9.26 0.69 6.31
C THR A 10 10.36 1.13 7.29
N VAL A 11 11.42 1.78 6.78
CA VAL A 11 12.50 2.30 7.62
C VAL A 11 11.98 3.40 8.55
N LYS A 12 11.18 4.33 8.03
CA LYS A 12 10.58 5.41 8.82
C LYS A 12 9.66 4.87 9.92
N SER A 13 8.77 3.93 9.60
CA SER A 13 7.86 3.32 10.56
C SER A 13 8.63 2.63 11.70
N ARG A 14 9.73 1.95 11.38
CA ARG A 14 10.61 1.32 12.39
C ARG A 14 11.34 2.33 13.26
N LEU A 15 11.78 3.46 12.69
CA LEU A 15 12.39 4.54 13.47
C LEU A 15 11.39 5.20 14.42
N GLN A 16 10.15 5.40 13.98
CA GLN A 16 9.09 6.04 14.78
C GLN A 16 8.52 5.13 15.86
N THR A 17 8.61 3.81 15.69
CA THR A 17 8.12 2.81 16.67
C THR A 17 9.21 2.27 17.58
N ALA A 18 10.46 2.74 17.43
CA ALA A 18 11.55 2.29 18.27
C ALA A 18 11.49 2.95 19.66
N ASP A 19 11.58 2.15 20.71
CA ASP A 19 11.64 2.61 22.11
C ASP A 19 12.94 3.37 22.44
N ARG A 20 13.92 3.30 21.54
CA ARG A 20 15.22 3.97 21.66
C ARG A 20 15.53 4.74 20.37
N PRO A 21 16.29 5.84 20.45
CA PRO A 21 16.75 6.53 19.27
C PRO A 21 17.65 5.59 18.44
N LEU A 22 17.18 5.24 17.26
CA LEU A 22 17.91 4.45 16.27
C LEU A 22 18.33 5.36 15.11
N SER A 23 19.49 5.09 14.52
CA SER A 23 19.85 5.73 13.26
C SER A 23 19.21 4.97 12.08
N VAL A 24 19.02 5.67 10.96
CA VAL A 24 18.57 5.07 9.70
C VAL A 24 19.45 3.87 9.32
N ARG A 25 20.77 4.00 9.51
CA ARG A 25 21.75 2.95 9.20
C ARG A 25 21.53 1.69 10.04
N ASP A 26 21.19 1.85 11.32
CA ASP A 26 20.94 0.72 12.22
C ASP A 26 19.70 -0.06 11.79
N VAL A 27 18.63 0.65 11.45
CA VAL A 27 17.38 0.05 10.97
C VAL A 27 17.57 -0.66 9.63
N VAL A 28 18.28 -0.04 8.68
CA VAL A 28 18.57 -0.66 7.38
C VAL A 28 19.43 -1.92 7.54
N ARG A 29 20.45 -1.87 8.40
CA ARG A 29 21.30 -3.03 8.69
C ARG A 29 20.51 -4.16 9.33
N ASP A 30 19.68 -3.84 10.34
CA ASP A 30 18.84 -4.81 11.04
C ASP A 30 17.82 -5.48 10.09
N LEU A 31 17.12 -4.68 9.26
CA LEU A 31 16.20 -5.19 8.24
C LEU A 31 16.90 -6.12 7.25
N HIS A 32 18.06 -5.71 6.74
CA HIS A 32 18.81 -6.50 5.77
C HIS A 32 19.35 -7.80 6.40
N ALA A 33 19.81 -7.76 7.65
CA ALA A 33 20.28 -8.95 8.36
C ALA A 33 19.16 -9.96 8.65
N ARG A 34 17.93 -9.50 8.91
CA ARG A 34 16.79 -10.37 9.25
C ARG A 34 16.14 -11.05 8.04
N GLY A 35 16.12 -10.39 6.88
CA GLY A 35 15.36 -10.91 5.73
C GLY A 35 15.77 -10.34 4.38
N GLY A 36 16.95 -9.73 4.30
CA GLY A 36 17.47 -9.12 3.08
C GLY A 36 16.53 -8.06 2.51
N LEU A 37 16.43 -8.03 1.18
CA LEU A 37 15.57 -7.06 0.48
C LEU A 37 14.08 -7.26 0.72
N ARG A 38 13.63 -8.48 1.05
CA ARG A 38 12.20 -8.77 1.30
C ARG A 38 11.71 -8.14 2.60
N ALA A 39 12.59 -7.92 3.58
CA ALA A 39 12.25 -7.27 4.84
C ALA A 39 11.76 -5.82 4.67
N PHE A 40 12.13 -5.16 3.56
CA PHE A 40 11.71 -3.80 3.21
C PHE A 40 10.32 -3.74 2.57
N PHE A 41 9.70 -4.90 2.30
CA PHE A 41 8.38 -5.02 1.69
C PHE A 41 7.44 -5.89 2.53
N PRO A 42 7.26 -5.58 3.83
CA PRO A 42 6.43 -6.39 4.71
C PRO A 42 4.99 -6.42 4.19
N GLY A 43 4.44 -7.62 4.04
CA GLY A 43 3.03 -7.80 3.64
C GLY A 43 2.72 -7.40 2.19
N PHE A 44 3.72 -7.25 1.32
CA PHE A 44 3.50 -6.87 -0.09
C PHE A 44 2.62 -7.88 -0.86
N GLY A 45 2.78 -9.18 -0.60
CA GLY A 45 1.94 -10.22 -1.20
C GLY A 45 0.45 -10.07 -0.83
N PRO A 46 0.09 -10.06 0.47
CA PRO A 46 -1.28 -9.76 0.91
C PRO A 46 -1.80 -8.40 0.42
N ALA A 47 -0.94 -7.37 0.37
CA ALA A 47 -1.31 -6.04 -0.12
C ALA A 47 -1.69 -6.04 -1.61
N LEU A 48 -0.96 -6.80 -2.44
CA LEU A 48 -1.31 -7.03 -3.83
C LEU A 48 -2.60 -7.84 -3.97
N ALA A 49 -2.74 -8.91 -3.18
CA ALA A 49 -3.92 -9.78 -3.23
C ALA A 49 -5.21 -9.01 -2.90
N ARG A 50 -5.18 -8.08 -1.92
CA ARG A 50 -6.35 -7.23 -1.62
C ARG A 50 -6.60 -6.13 -2.66
N ALA A 51 -5.58 -5.70 -3.40
CA ALA A 51 -5.70 -4.57 -4.32
C ALA A 51 -6.64 -4.92 -5.49
N VAL A 52 -6.63 -6.18 -5.95
CA VAL A 52 -7.45 -6.63 -7.07
C VAL A 52 -8.95 -6.56 -6.76
N PRO A 53 -9.47 -7.18 -5.67
CA PRO A 53 -10.89 -7.07 -5.32
C PRO A 53 -11.33 -5.64 -5.01
N ALA A 54 -10.49 -4.85 -4.31
CA ALA A 54 -10.81 -3.48 -3.94
C ALA A 54 -10.97 -2.57 -5.16
N ASN A 55 -10.06 -2.69 -6.13
CA ASN A 55 -10.15 -1.93 -7.38
C ASN A 55 -11.34 -2.39 -8.23
N ALA A 56 -11.60 -3.70 -8.30
CA ALA A 56 -12.76 -4.25 -9.01
C ALA A 56 -14.09 -3.74 -8.43
N ALA A 57 -14.24 -3.71 -7.10
CA ALA A 57 -15.42 -3.16 -6.43
C ALA A 57 -15.61 -1.66 -6.73
N THR A 58 -14.51 -0.91 -6.79
CA THR A 58 -14.56 0.52 -7.15
C THR A 58 -15.07 0.71 -8.58
N PHE A 59 -14.54 -0.05 -9.55
CA PHE A 59 -15.00 0.02 -10.94
C PHE A 59 -16.48 -0.35 -11.06
N LEU A 60 -16.91 -1.42 -10.40
CA LEU A 60 -18.31 -1.82 -10.38
C LEU A 60 -19.21 -0.73 -9.78
N GLY A 61 -18.83 -0.16 -8.64
CA GLY A 61 -19.59 0.92 -8.00
C GLY A 61 -19.72 2.15 -8.88
N VAL A 62 -18.64 2.54 -9.57
CA VAL A 62 -18.66 3.66 -10.53
C VAL A 62 -19.58 3.35 -11.71
N GLU A 63 -19.50 2.16 -12.28
CA GLU A 63 -20.32 1.77 -13.44
C GLU A 63 -21.81 1.74 -13.09
N LEU A 64 -22.17 1.16 -11.95
CA LEU A 64 -23.55 1.14 -11.46
C LEU A 64 -24.08 2.55 -11.21
N MET A 65 -23.27 3.41 -10.60
CA MET A 65 -23.66 4.80 -10.34
C MET A 65 -23.81 5.59 -11.65
N GLN A 66 -22.90 5.41 -12.60
CA GLN A 66 -23.00 6.04 -13.92
C GLN A 66 -24.27 5.58 -14.65
N GLN A 67 -24.57 4.29 -14.67
CA GLN A 67 -25.81 3.77 -15.27
C GLN A 67 -27.07 4.32 -14.60
N ALA A 68 -27.08 4.44 -13.27
CA ALA A 68 -28.18 5.03 -12.54
C ALA A 68 -28.36 6.52 -12.88
N MET A 69 -27.27 7.29 -12.88
CA MET A 69 -27.29 8.70 -13.22
C MET A 69 -27.73 8.94 -14.67
N THR A 70 -27.28 8.14 -15.63
CA THR A 70 -27.72 8.23 -17.03
C THR A 70 -29.20 7.89 -17.18
N LYS A 71 -29.71 6.91 -16.43
CA LYS A 71 -31.15 6.59 -16.46
C LYS A 71 -32.03 7.68 -15.84
N THR A 72 -31.53 8.40 -14.83
CA THR A 72 -32.31 9.43 -14.11
C THR A 72 -32.18 10.83 -14.73
N PHE A 73 -31.04 11.15 -15.34
CA PHE A 73 -30.72 12.50 -15.83
C PHE A 73 -30.20 12.54 -17.28
N GLY A 74 -30.19 11.40 -17.99
CA GLY A 74 -29.79 11.36 -19.39
C GLY A 74 -30.79 12.14 -20.27
N PRO A 75 -30.30 12.81 -21.34
CA PRO A 75 -31.19 13.46 -22.30
C PRO A 75 -32.11 12.41 -22.94
N ALA A 76 -33.39 12.76 -23.09
CA ALA A 76 -34.40 11.95 -23.77
C ALA A 76 -34.04 11.66 -25.24
#